data_AF-A0A7V5C8A8-F1
#
_entry.id   AF-A0A7V5C8A8-F1
#
_cell.length_a   1.000
_cell.length_b   1.000
_cell.length_c   1.000
_cell.angle_alpha   90.00
_cell.angle_beta   90.00
_cell.angle_gamma   90.00
#
_symmetry.space_group_name_H-M   'P 1'
#
loop_
_entity.id
_entity.type
_entity.pdbx_description
1 polymer ?
#
loop_
_entity_poly.entity_id
_entity_poly.type
_entity_poly.pdbx_seq_one_letter_code
_entity_poly.pdbx_strand_id
1 'polypeptide(L)' 'MSERQVRVYPRFERFWHWTQVVLIVTLSVTGFSVNGVFALIPFKAAVMVHIIAALLLLALWIFATFWLFTTGTWR' A
#
# COMPACT_ATOMS: atom_id res chain seq x y z
N MET A 1 15.77 18.39 31.20
CA MET A 1 14.50 18.54 30.45
C MET A 1 13.89 17.16 30.32
N SER A 2 12.63 16.99 30.71
CA SER A 2 11.89 15.74 30.51
C SER A 2 11.36 15.72 29.08
N GLU A 3 11.79 14.78 28.25
CA GLU A 3 11.23 14.62 26.90
C GLU A 3 9.81 14.05 26.97
N ARG A 4 8.87 14.68 26.25
CA ARG A 4 7.50 14.19 26.11
C ARG A 4 7.34 13.54 24.74
N GLN A 5 7.11 12.23 24.72
CA GLN A 5 6.79 11.52 23.49
C GLN A 5 5.33 11.74 23.11
N VAL A 6 5.09 12.29 21.92
CA VAL A 6 3.75 12.53 21.38
C VAL A 6 3.53 11.60 20.21
N ARG A 7 2.38 10.90 20.18
CA ARG A 7 2.00 10.08 19.03
C ARG A 7 1.48 10.99 17.93
N VAL A 8 2.29 11.14 16.89
CA VAL A 8 1.93 11.87 15.67
C VAL A 8 0.99 11.04 14.79
N TYR A 9 1.26 9.73 14.66
CA TYR A 9 0.48 8.85 13.77
C TYR A 9 -0.44 7.90 14.55
N PRO A 10 -1.77 8.00 14.38
CA PRO A 10 -2.75 7.02 14.83
C PRO A 10 -2.48 5.61 14.28
N ARG A 11 -3.06 4.60 14.92
CA ARG A 11 -2.91 3.19 14.50
C ARG A 11 -3.39 2.95 13.07
N PHE A 12 -4.54 3.54 12.71
CA PHE A 12 -5.09 3.43 11.36
C PHE A 12 -4.14 4.00 10.31
N GLU A 13 -3.50 5.14 10.59
CA GLU A 13 -2.57 5.78 9.65
C GLU A 13 -1.38 4.89 9.31
N ARG A 14 -0.83 4.23 10.32
CA ARG A 14 0.23 3.24 10.11
C ARG A 14 -0.28 2.02 9.35
N PHE A 15 -1.47 1.54 9.66
CA PHE A 15 -2.04 0.36 9.00
C PHE A 15 -2.23 0.59 7.50
N TRP A 16 -2.88 1.68 7.08
CA TRP A 16 -3.09 1.93 5.65
C TRP A 16 -1.77 2.18 4.95
N HIS A 17 -0.84 2.92 5.58
CA HIS A 17 0.46 3.22 5.00
C HIS A 17 1.29 1.95 4.75
N TRP A 18 1.43 1.08 5.75
CA TRP A 18 2.19 -0.16 5.60
C TRP A 18 1.52 -1.16 4.66
N THR A 19 0.19 -1.23 4.67
CA THR A 19 -0.55 -2.05 3.69
C THR A 19 -0.29 -1.55 2.26
N GLN A 20 -0.27 -0.23 2.05
CA GLN A 20 0.07 0.38 0.77
C GLN A 20 1.51 0.04 0.35
N VAL A 21 2.48 0.11 1.25
CA VAL A 21 3.87 -0.26 0.96
C VAL A 21 3.96 -1.70 0.46
N VAL A 22 3.31 -2.64 1.15
CA VAL A 22 3.29 -4.06 0.73
C VAL A 22 2.66 -4.24 -0.65
N LEU A 23 1.55 -3.54 -0.93
CA LEU A 23 0.89 -3.60 -2.23
C LEU A 23 1.74 -3.01 -3.35
N ILE A 24 2.38 -1.85 -3.14
CA ILE A 24 3.25 -1.22 -4.12
C ILE A 24 4.46 -2.11 -4.42
N VAL A 25 5.11 -2.67 -3.38
CA VAL A 25 6.24 -3.60 -3.59
C VAL A 25 5.79 -4.83 -4.37
N THR A 26 4.62 -5.39 -4.05
CA THR A 26 4.05 -6.52 -4.80
C THR A 26 3.82 -6.16 -6.27
N LEU A 27 3.27 -4.98 -6.53
CA LEU A 27 3.06 -4.45 -7.89
C LEU A 27 4.39 -4.25 -8.62
N SER A 28 5.41 -3.69 -7.98
CA SER A 28 6.74 -3.54 -8.59
C SER A 28 7.33 -4.90 -8.96
N VAL A 29 7.33 -5.87 -8.03
CA VAL A 29 7.91 -7.21 -8.27
C VAL A 29 7.18 -7.94 -9.39
N THR A 30 5.85 -8.00 -9.32
CA THR A 30 5.05 -8.66 -10.36
C THR A 30 5.11 -7.93 -11.69
N GLY A 31 5.16 -6.60 -11.69
CA GLY A 31 5.29 -5.77 -12.90
C GLY A 31 6.61 -6.02 -13.61
N PHE A 32 7.73 -6.05 -12.89
CA PHE A 32 9.03 -6.42 -13.47
C PHE A 32 9.04 -7.86 -14.00
N SER A 33 8.38 -8.79 -13.30
CA SER A 33 8.24 -10.18 -13.76
C SER A 33 7.41 -10.29 -15.05
N VAL A 34 6.34 -9.50 -15.18
CA VAL A 34 5.50 -9.45 -16.40
C VAL A 34 6.24 -8.81 -17.57
N ASN A 35 7.08 -7.81 -17.31
CA ASN A 35 7.92 -7.15 -18.33
C ASN A 35 9.20 -7.93 -18.69
N GLY A 36 9.43 -9.10 -18.09
CA GLY A 36 10.58 -9.95 -18.41
C GLY A 36 11.92 -9.48 -17.85
N VAL A 37 11.93 -8.51 -16.92
CA VAL A 37 13.17 -8.04 -16.26
C VAL A 37 13.80 -9.16 -15.42
N PHE A 38 12.96 -10.01 -14.81
CA PHE A 38 13.37 -11.22 -14.12
C PHE A 38 12.24 -12.26 -14.13
N ALA A 39 12.58 -13.55 -13.99
CA ALA A 39 11.63 -14.66 -14.05
C ALA A 39 11.34 -15.29 -12.67
N LEU A 40 11.11 -14.46 -11.65
CA LEU A 40 10.86 -14.91 -10.27
C LEU A 40 9.50 -15.64 -10.13
N ILE A 41 8.50 -15.27 -10.94
CA ILE A 41 7.13 -15.78 -10.85
C ILE A 41 6.66 -16.19 -12.27
N PRO A 42 5.95 -17.33 -12.44
CA PRO A 42 5.37 -17.68 -13.73
C PRO A 42 4.43 -16.57 -14.24
N PHE A 43 4.49 -16.26 -15.54
CA PHE A 43 3.78 -15.12 -16.15
C PHE A 43 2.30 -15.03 -15.75
N LYS A 44 1.55 -16.15 -15.87
CA LYS A 44 0.12 -16.19 -15.51
C LYS A 44 -0.12 -15.81 -14.05
N ALA A 45 0.71 -16.30 -13.14
CA ALA A 45 0.61 -15.97 -11.72
C ALA A 45 1.01 -14.51 -11.47
N ALA A 46 2.06 -14.01 -12.11
CA ALA A 46 2.50 -12.62 -12.00
C ALA A 46 1.40 -11.64 -12.42
N VAL A 47 0.75 -11.87 -13.57
CA VAL A 47 -0.37 -11.04 -14.06
C VAL A 47 -1.55 -11.06 -13.08
N MET A 48 -1.97 -12.26 -12.64
CA MET A 48 -3.11 -12.40 -11.71
C MET A 48 -2.87 -11.67 -10.38
N VAL A 49 -1.69 -11.87 -9.78
CA VAL A 49 -1.31 -11.20 -8.53
C VAL A 49 -1.23 -9.69 -8.73
N HIS A 50 -0.67 -9.23 -9.85
CA HIS A 50 -0.57 -7.80 -10.16
C HIS A 50 -1.94 -7.13 -10.24
N ILE A 51 -2.89 -7.75 -10.96
CA ILE A 51 -4.25 -7.22 -11.10
C ILE A 51 -4.94 -7.14 -9.73
N ILE A 52 -4.87 -8.21 -8.94
CA ILE A 52 -5.48 -8.24 -7.60
C ILE A 52 -4.84 -7.18 -6.70
N ALA A 53 -3.51 -7.06 -6.69
CA ALA A 53 -2.80 -6.06 -5.89
C ALA A 53 -3.17 -4.62 -6.31
N ALA A 54 -3.36 -4.37 -7.61
CA ALA A 54 -3.77 -3.06 -8.13
C ALA A 54 -5.19 -2.71 -7.67
N LEU A 55 -6.13 -3.66 -7.77
CA LEU A 55 -7.50 -3.46 -7.29
C LEU A 55 -7.56 -3.23 -5.78
N LEU A 56 -6.77 -3.98 -5.00
CA LEU A 56 -6.65 -3.77 -3.55
C LEU A 56 -6.04 -2.40 -3.22
N LEU A 57 -5.05 -1.94 -3.98
CA LEU A 57 -4.46 -0.62 -3.78
C LEU A 57 -5.47 0.50 -4.06
N LEU A 58 -6.26 0.38 -5.14
CA LEU A 58 -7.34 1.33 -5.43
C LEU A 58 -8.39 1.35 -4.31
N ALA A 59 -8.82 0.18 -3.83
CA ALA A 59 -9.75 0.09 -2.71
C ALA A 59 -9.16 0.73 -1.44
N LEU A 60 -7.90 0.45 -1.13
CA LEU A 60 -7.18 1.04 0.00
C LEU A 60 -7.12 2.57 -0.10
N TRP A 61 -6.84 3.12 -1.28
CA TRP A 61 -6.85 4.57 -1.51
C TRP A 61 -8.23 5.19 -1.34
N ILE A 62 -9.31 4.52 -1.78
CA ILE A 62 -10.67 5.00 -1.55
C ILE A 62 -10.95 5.11 -0.04
N PHE A 63 -10.63 4.06 0.74
CA PHE A 63 -10.81 4.09 2.19
C PHE A 63 -9.92 5.10 2.90
N ALA A 64 -8.64 5.19 2.51
CA ALA A 64 -7.70 6.15 3.10
C ALA A 64 -8.12 7.59 2.81
N THR A 65 -8.57 7.87 1.58
CA THR A 65 -9.09 9.18 1.18
C THR A 65 -10.35 9.53 2.00
N PHE A 66 -11.32 8.61 2.06
CA PHE A 66 -12.52 8.77 2.88
C PHE A 66 -12.18 9.06 4.35
N TRP A 67 -11.22 8.32 4.93
CA TRP A 67 -10.76 8.55 6.29
C TRP A 67 -10.15 9.94 6.47
N LEU A 68 -9.29 10.37 5.56
CA LEU A 68 -8.62 11.67 5.63
C LEU A 68 -9.65 12.82 5.63
N PHE A 69 -10.69 12.70 4.81
CA PHE A 69 -11.78 13.68 4.77
C PHE A 69 -12.66 13.66 6.01
N THR A 70 -12.98 12.48 6.55
CA THR A 70 -13.92 12.36 7.69
C THR A 70 -13.28 12.65 9.05
N THR A 71 -11.98 12.39 9.20
CA THR A 71 -11.27 12.58 10.48
C THR A 71 -10.49 13.88 10.55
N GLY A 72 -10.22 14.53 9.41
CA GLY A 72 -9.48 15.78 9.36
C GLY A 72 -8.04 15.66 9.86
N THR A 73 -7.46 14.45 9.91
CA THR A 73 -6.11 14.20 10.47
C THR A 73 -4.98 14.83 9.67
N TRP A 74 -5.27 15.46 8.53
CA TRP A 74 -4.34 16.27 7.76
C TRP A 74 -4.19 17.72 8.26
N ARG A 75 -5.06 18.17 9.18
CA ARG A 75 -4.99 19.49 9.82
C ARG A 75 -4.23 19.43 11.13
#